data_AF-A0A258AIM2-F1
#
_entry.id   AF-A0A258AIM2-F1
#
_cell.length_a   1.000
_cell.length_b   1.000
_cell.length_c   1.000
_cell.angle_alpha   90.00
_cell.angle_beta   90.00
_cell.angle_gamma   90.00
#
_symmetry.space_group_name_H-M   'P 1'
#
loop_
_entity.id
_entity.type
_entity.pdbx_description
1 polymer ?
#
loop_
_entity_poly.entity_id
_entity_poly.type
_entity_poly.pdbx_seq_one_letter_code
_entity_poly.pdbx_strand_id
1 'polypeptide(L)'
;MANGCFRSIFFTSVSKLARLIYANKMKDPKPLHHRTKGGNLLSCIERSYWTGVQFRPTRMNPSRVIEDQQKRLRHLLEVARARSSYYREKFRHIDVGCSKLEDFPIMTKAEMMTHFDQVVTDPVVTRSGVEEFIEDIRNVTQPFLGKYSVSHTSGSQGQPTLIVQN
;
A
#
# COMPACT_ATOMS: atom_id res chain seq x y z
N MET A 1 -24.59 11.07 25.30
CA MET A 1 -24.55 9.60 25.46
C MET A 1 -24.93 8.96 24.13
N ALA A 2 -23.95 8.54 23.33
CA ALA A 2 -24.18 7.79 22.10
C ALA A 2 -22.93 6.95 21.78
N ASN A 3 -22.63 5.98 22.65
CA ASN A 3 -21.57 4.99 22.44
C ASN A 3 -22.25 3.66 22.09
N GLY A 4 -22.30 3.28 20.82
CA GLY A 4 -22.93 2.01 20.46
C GLY A 4 -22.91 1.54 19.00
N CYS A 5 -22.42 2.33 18.03
CA CYS A 5 -22.55 1.95 16.61
C CYS A 5 -21.31 2.21 15.75
N PHE A 6 -20.09 2.02 16.29
CA PHE A 6 -18.85 2.27 15.52
C PHE A 6 -17.93 1.05 15.33
N ARG A 7 -18.24 -0.10 15.93
CA ARG A 7 -17.39 -1.30 15.84
C ARG A 7 -17.64 -2.21 14.62
N SER A 8 -18.71 -1.99 13.86
CA SER A 8 -19.14 -2.90 12.78
C SER A 8 -18.55 -2.56 11.40
N ILE A 9 -18.23 -1.28 11.12
CA ILE A 9 -17.85 -0.83 9.77
C ILE A 9 -16.34 -0.96 9.50
N PHE A 10 -15.51 -1.09 10.54
CA PHE A 10 -14.04 -1.17 10.38
C PHE A 10 -13.53 -2.52 9.84
N PHE A 11 -14.31 -3.59 9.92
CA PHE A 11 -13.81 -4.95 9.62
C PHE A 11 -13.92 -5.34 8.12
N THR A 12 -14.79 -4.68 7.35
CA THR A 12 -15.00 -4.97 5.92
C THR A 12 -14.05 -4.22 4.99
N SER A 13 -13.37 -3.18 5.47
CA SER A 13 -12.43 -2.38 4.66
C SER A 13 -11.02 -2.97 4.63
N VAL A 14 -10.53 -3.48 5.76
CA VAL A 14 -9.16 -4.06 5.87
C VAL A 14 -9.04 -5.38 5.07
N SER A 15 -10.14 -6.13 4.92
CA SER A 15 -10.17 -7.38 4.16
C SER A 15 -10.12 -7.19 2.64
N LYS A 16 -10.59 -6.05 2.11
CA LYS A 16 -10.38 -5.66 0.70
C LYS A 16 -8.98 -5.09 0.46
N LEU A 17 -8.45 -4.32 1.42
CA LEU A 17 -7.09 -3.75 1.37
C LEU A 17 -6.00 -4.83 1.39
N ALA A 18 -6.18 -5.90 2.18
CA ALA A 18 -5.25 -7.04 2.17
C ALA A 18 -5.25 -7.82 0.83
N ARG A 19 -6.32 -7.75 0.03
CA ARG A 19 -6.34 -8.35 -1.32
C ARG A 19 -5.67 -7.47 -2.36
N LEU A 20 -5.78 -6.15 -2.26
CA LEU A 20 -5.14 -5.22 -3.20
C LEU A 20 -3.63 -5.13 -2.99
N ILE A 21 -3.18 -5.05 -1.73
CA ILE A 21 -1.75 -4.92 -1.40
C ILE A 21 -0.95 -6.18 -1.80
N TYR A 22 -1.60 -7.36 -1.87
CA TYR A 22 -0.94 -8.62 -2.22
C TYR A 22 -1.05 -9.00 -3.71
N ALA A 23 -1.87 -8.32 -4.51
CA ALA A 23 -1.96 -8.58 -5.96
C ALA A 23 -0.66 -8.20 -6.70
N ASN A 24 0.11 -7.26 -6.15
CA ASN A 24 1.27 -6.65 -6.80
C ASN A 24 2.59 -7.40 -6.67
N LYS A 25 2.62 -8.55 -5.99
CA LYS A 25 3.78 -9.44 -6.00
C LYS A 25 3.68 -10.55 -7.05
N MET A 26 2.73 -10.45 -7.97
CA MET A 26 2.60 -11.37 -9.11
C MET A 26 3.42 -10.83 -10.29
N LYS A 27 4.61 -11.39 -10.50
CA LYS A 27 5.18 -11.47 -11.86
C LYS A 27 4.19 -12.31 -12.68
N ASP A 28 3.80 -11.76 -13.83
CA ASP A 28 2.88 -12.29 -14.85
C ASP A 28 1.39 -11.93 -14.64
N PRO A 29 0.85 -10.92 -15.36
CA PRO A 29 -0.58 -10.66 -15.37
C PRO A 29 -1.26 -11.71 -16.26
N LYS A 30 -1.89 -12.72 -15.66
CA LYS A 30 -2.83 -13.57 -16.40
C LYS A 30 -4.13 -12.78 -16.63
N PRO A 31 -4.73 -12.88 -17.82
CA PRO A 31 -5.89 -12.08 -18.20
C PRO A 31 -7.06 -12.31 -17.24
N LEU A 32 -7.77 -11.22 -16.92
CA LEU A 32 -8.95 -11.15 -16.07
C LEU A 32 -10.10 -11.99 -16.66
N HIS A 33 -10.05 -13.31 -16.49
CA HIS A 33 -11.23 -14.16 -16.63
C HIS A 33 -12.07 -14.05 -15.36
N HIS A 34 -13.36 -13.75 -15.55
CA HIS A 34 -14.42 -13.89 -14.57
C HIS A 34 -14.21 -15.15 -13.71
N ARG A 35 -13.78 -14.95 -12.46
CA ARG A 35 -13.53 -16.02 -11.48
C ARG A 35 -14.87 -16.65 -11.09
N THR A 36 -15.20 -17.79 -11.68
CA THR A 36 -16.35 -18.62 -11.33
C THR A 36 -16.27 -19.00 -9.84
N LYS A 37 -17.36 -18.77 -9.10
CA LYS A 37 -17.51 -19.11 -7.67
C LYS A 37 -17.65 -20.63 -7.46
N GLY A 38 -16.59 -21.39 -7.72
CA GLY A 38 -16.48 -22.80 -7.35
C GLY A 38 -15.11 -23.03 -6.71
N GLY A 39 -15.07 -23.18 -5.37
CA GLY A 39 -13.82 -23.42 -4.66
C GLY A 39 -13.35 -24.85 -4.88
N ASN A 40 -12.40 -25.05 -5.80
CA ASN A 40 -11.71 -26.34 -5.94
C ASN A 40 -10.64 -26.52 -4.84
N LEU A 41 -10.15 -27.74 -4.64
CA LEU A 41 -9.14 -28.07 -3.63
C LEU A 41 -7.88 -27.18 -3.74
N LEU A 42 -7.47 -26.82 -4.97
CA LEU A 42 -6.36 -25.90 -5.21
C LEU A 42 -6.61 -24.52 -4.60
N SER A 43 -7.82 -23.96 -4.75
CA SER A 43 -8.18 -22.69 -4.12
C SER A 43 -8.16 -22.76 -2.58
N CYS A 44 -8.49 -23.93 -2.01
CA CYS A 44 -8.41 -24.16 -0.57
C CYS A 44 -6.94 -24.25 -0.09
N ILE A 45 -6.09 -24.96 -0.82
CA ILE A 45 -4.65 -25.06 -0.52
C ILE A 45 -3.99 -23.69 -0.64
N GLU A 46 -4.24 -22.97 -1.73
CA GLU A 46 -3.73 -21.62 -1.96
C GLU A 46 -4.15 -20.67 -0.81
N ARG A 47 -5.43 -20.71 -0.42
CA ARG A 47 -5.95 -19.92 0.69
C ARG A 47 -5.30 -20.29 2.02
N SER A 48 -5.12 -21.58 2.30
CA SER A 48 -4.47 -22.05 3.53
C SER A 48 -3.01 -21.64 3.60
N TYR A 49 -2.29 -21.72 2.47
CA TYR A 49 -0.92 -21.24 2.35
C TYR A 49 -0.83 -19.74 2.64
N TRP A 50 -1.64 -18.91 1.96
CA TRP A 50 -1.65 -17.46 2.16
C TRP A 50 -2.03 -17.08 3.59
N THR A 51 -2.99 -17.78 4.18
CA THR A 51 -3.37 -17.63 5.58
C THR A 51 -2.18 -17.93 6.49
N GLY A 52 -1.49 -19.05 6.26
CA GLY A 52 -0.27 -19.41 7.01
C GLY A 52 0.84 -18.38 6.90
N VAL A 53 1.06 -17.80 5.71
CA VAL A 53 2.04 -16.74 5.47
C VAL A 53 1.64 -15.43 6.15
N GLN A 54 0.38 -15.02 6.05
CA GLN A 54 -0.14 -13.78 6.66
C GLN A 54 -0.07 -13.81 8.18
N PHE A 55 -0.43 -14.95 8.79
CA PHE A 55 -0.37 -15.16 10.24
C PHE A 55 0.97 -15.71 10.71
N ARG A 56 1.99 -15.77 9.84
CA ARG A 56 3.33 -16.19 10.24
C ARG A 56 3.88 -15.34 11.39
N PRO A 57 3.77 -14.00 11.40
CA PRO A 57 4.28 -13.18 12.51
C PRO A 57 3.61 -13.48 13.85
N THR A 58 2.33 -13.91 13.86
CA THR A 58 1.62 -14.23 15.12
C THR A 58 2.09 -15.53 15.76
N ARG A 59 2.85 -16.35 15.01
CA ARG A 59 3.43 -17.62 15.46
C ARG A 59 4.95 -17.52 15.64
N MET A 60 5.54 -16.35 15.42
CA MET A 60 6.98 -16.12 15.58
C MET A 60 7.31 -15.66 16.99
N ASN A 61 8.55 -15.93 17.42
CA ASN A 61 9.08 -15.33 18.64
C ASN A 61 9.06 -13.79 18.51
N PRO A 62 8.61 -13.04 19.55
CA PRO A 62 8.52 -11.58 19.50
C PRO A 62 9.82 -10.89 19.08
N SER A 63 10.98 -11.35 19.55
CA SER A 63 12.28 -10.79 19.17
C SER A 63 12.57 -10.94 17.68
N ARG A 64 12.16 -12.07 17.07
CA ARG A 64 12.27 -12.28 15.62
C ARG A 64 11.36 -11.35 14.82
N VAL A 65 10.16 -11.07 15.33
CA VAL A 65 9.24 -10.11 14.69
C VAL A 65 9.87 -8.71 14.67
N ILE A 66 10.47 -8.29 15.79
CA ILE A 66 11.16 -6.99 15.88
C ILE A 66 12.33 -6.93 14.90
N GLU A 67 13.18 -7.96 14.86
CA GLU A 67 14.31 -8.03 13.90
C GLU A 67 13.84 -7.89 12.44
N ASP A 68 12.79 -8.62 12.06
CA ASP A 68 12.22 -8.57 10.70
C ASP A 68 11.60 -7.21 10.38
N GLN A 69 10.89 -6.60 11.33
CA GLN A 69 10.33 -5.26 11.18
C GLN A 69 11.43 -4.23 10.97
N GLN A 70 12.50 -4.27 11.77
CA GLN A 70 13.63 -3.35 11.65
C GLN A 70 14.35 -3.52 10.31
N LYS A 71 14.56 -4.77 9.87
CA LYS A 71 15.18 -5.05 8.55
C LYS A 71 14.32 -4.50 7.40
N ARG A 72 13.00 -4.69 7.45
CA ARG A 72 12.08 -4.18 6.42
C ARG A 72 11.97 -2.67 6.44
N LEU A 73 11.93 -2.06 7.63
CA LEU A 73 11.89 -0.61 7.79
C LEU A 73 13.12 0.03 7.15
N ARG A 74 14.33 -0.44 7.47
CA ARG A 74 15.57 0.07 6.87
C ARG A 74 15.53 -0.01 5.34
N HIS A 75 15.12 -1.16 4.80
CA HIS A 75 15.00 -1.33 3.36
C HIS A 75 14.01 -0.34 2.71
N LEU A 76 12.85 -0.11 3.34
CA LEU A 76 11.86 0.85 2.84
C LEU A 76 12.40 2.28 2.87
N LEU A 77 13.11 2.66 3.93
CA LEU A 77 13.70 4.00 4.08
C LEU A 77 14.82 4.23 3.07
N GLU A 78 15.68 3.24 2.83
CA GLU A 78 16.72 3.28 1.80
C GLU A 78 16.11 3.49 0.40
N VAL A 79 15.09 2.72 0.06
CA VAL A 79 14.39 2.83 -1.23
C VAL A 79 13.70 4.20 -1.35
N ALA A 80 13.01 4.66 -0.30
CA ALA A 80 12.34 5.95 -0.29
C ALA A 80 13.33 7.10 -0.48
N ARG A 81 14.44 7.12 0.27
CA ARG A 81 15.49 8.16 0.15
C ARG A 81 16.17 8.13 -1.22
N ALA A 82 16.37 6.95 -1.79
CA ALA A 82 16.99 6.81 -3.10
C ALA A 82 16.07 7.31 -4.22
N ARG A 83 14.77 6.99 -4.16
CA ARG A 83 13.85 7.15 -5.30
C ARG A 83 12.85 8.30 -5.19
N SER A 84 12.52 8.77 -3.99
CA SER A 84 11.64 9.92 -3.77
C SER A 84 12.49 11.15 -3.41
N SER A 85 12.32 12.24 -4.18
CA SER A 85 12.99 13.51 -3.89
C SER A 85 12.53 14.11 -2.56
N TYR A 86 11.25 13.95 -2.21
CA TYR A 86 10.70 14.42 -0.94
C TYR A 86 11.41 13.76 0.26
N TYR A 87 11.49 12.42 0.29
CA TYR A 87 12.13 11.72 1.40
C TYR A 87 13.65 11.87 1.41
N ARG A 88 14.26 12.09 0.25
CA ARG A 88 15.69 12.44 0.17
C ARG A 88 16.00 13.72 0.92
N GLU A 89 15.15 14.74 0.77
CA GLU A 89 15.28 16.00 1.48
C GLU A 89 14.90 15.86 2.96
N LYS A 90 13.71 15.30 3.22
CA LYS A 90 13.16 15.18 4.58
C LYS A 90 14.05 14.37 5.52
N PHE A 91 14.77 13.38 5.00
CA PHE A 91 15.67 12.52 5.78
C PHE A 91 17.15 12.84 5.56
N ARG A 92 17.49 14.00 4.97
CA ARG A 92 18.89 14.39 4.67
C ARG A 92 19.81 14.29 5.89
N HIS A 93 19.30 14.59 7.08
CA HIS A 93 20.05 14.63 8.33
C HIS A 93 19.84 13.38 9.22
N ILE A 94 19.14 12.36 8.72
CA ILE A 94 18.80 11.16 9.48
C ILE A 94 19.59 9.97 8.93
N ASP A 95 20.24 9.23 9.82
CA ASP A 95 20.85 7.95 9.46
C ASP A 95 19.79 6.85 9.39
N VAL A 96 19.25 6.63 8.20
CA VAL A 96 18.25 5.60 7.91
C VAL A 96 18.69 4.17 8.29
N GLY A 97 20.00 3.92 8.46
CA GLY A 97 20.54 2.62 8.85
C GLY A 97 20.46 2.33 10.35
N CYS A 98 20.42 3.38 11.18
CA CYS A 98 20.53 3.26 12.64
C CYS A 98 19.37 3.89 13.42
N SER A 99 18.51 4.69 12.78
CA SER A 99 17.36 5.33 13.42
C SER A 99 16.18 4.38 13.66
N LYS A 100 15.48 4.59 14.78
CA LYS A 100 14.19 3.97 15.09
C LYS A 100 13.07 4.68 14.33
N LEU A 101 11.92 4.01 14.20
CA LEU A 101 10.75 4.60 13.53
C LEU A 101 10.31 5.92 14.18
N GLU A 102 10.42 6.03 15.51
CA GLU A 102 10.05 7.23 16.26
C GLU A 102 10.93 8.46 15.96
N ASP A 103 12.14 8.25 15.42
CA ASP A 103 13.08 9.33 15.12
C ASP A 103 12.72 10.05 13.80
N PHE A 104 11.79 9.49 13.01
CA PHE A 104 11.41 10.05 11.72
C PHE A 104 10.27 11.08 11.86
N PRO A 105 10.36 12.22 11.16
CA PRO A 105 9.30 13.22 11.17
C PRO A 105 8.01 12.65 10.59
N ILE A 106 6.90 12.94 11.27
CA ILE A 106 5.56 12.56 10.82
C ILE A 106 5.24 13.28 9.50
N MET A 107 4.45 12.63 8.65
CA MET A 107 3.90 13.22 7.43
C MET A 107 2.38 13.18 7.49
N THR A 108 1.74 14.31 7.24
CA THR A 108 0.27 14.36 7.15
C THR A 108 -0.22 13.99 5.76
N LYS A 109 -1.48 13.58 5.65
CA LYS A 109 -2.14 13.35 4.35
C LYS A 109 -2.10 14.59 3.46
N ALA A 110 -2.30 15.78 4.03
CA ALA A 110 -2.32 17.03 3.27
C ALA A 110 -0.94 17.35 2.69
N GLU A 111 0.12 17.20 3.48
CA GLU A 111 1.51 17.33 3.01
C GLU A 111 1.82 16.33 1.90
N MET A 112 1.44 15.06 2.09
CA MET A 112 1.66 14.01 1.10
C MET A 112 0.99 14.34 -0.24
N MET A 113 -0.25 14.81 -0.22
CA MET A 113 -0.98 15.18 -1.45
C MET A 113 -0.45 16.47 -2.09
N THR A 114 0.08 17.39 -1.30
CA THR A 114 0.72 18.62 -1.78
C THR A 114 2.04 18.31 -2.50
N HIS A 115 2.81 17.36 -1.96
CA HIS A 115 4.11 16.95 -2.51
C HIS A 115 4.04 15.62 -3.29
N PHE A 116 2.87 15.24 -3.80
CA PHE A 116 2.62 13.90 -4.38
C PHE A 116 3.70 13.49 -5.39
N ASP A 117 3.98 14.34 -6.38
CA ASP A 117 4.96 14.09 -7.45
C ASP A 117 6.40 13.90 -6.93
N GLN A 118 6.70 14.43 -5.74
CA GLN A 118 8.00 14.29 -5.09
C GLN A 118 8.04 13.07 -4.15
N VAL A 119 6.89 12.69 -3.59
CA VAL A 119 6.72 11.56 -2.66
C VAL A 119 6.76 10.23 -3.40
N VAL A 120 6.19 10.15 -4.61
CA VAL A 120 6.23 8.93 -5.42
C VAL A 120 7.68 8.55 -5.77
N THR A 121 7.89 7.25 -5.99
CA THR A 121 9.23 6.68 -6.26
C THR A 121 9.52 6.46 -7.74
N ASP A 122 8.55 6.73 -8.62
CA ASP A 122 8.72 6.75 -10.07
C ASP A 122 8.30 8.13 -10.59
N PRO A 123 9.22 8.91 -11.18
CA PRO A 123 8.94 10.28 -11.63
C PRO A 123 7.96 10.36 -12.81
N VAL A 124 7.66 9.26 -13.50
CA VAL A 124 6.64 9.24 -14.56
C VAL A 124 5.22 9.30 -13.97
N VAL A 125 5.07 8.92 -12.69
CA VAL A 125 3.80 9.01 -11.97
C VAL A 125 3.62 10.45 -11.49
N THR A 126 2.65 11.16 -12.06
CA THR A 126 2.28 12.52 -11.65
C THR A 126 0.87 12.54 -11.08
N ARG A 127 0.61 13.48 -10.18
CA ARG A 127 -0.71 13.69 -9.59
C ARG A 127 -1.76 13.95 -10.67
N SER A 128 -1.47 14.88 -11.58
CA SER A 128 -2.38 15.23 -12.68
C SER A 128 -2.67 14.03 -13.57
N GLY A 129 -1.66 13.22 -13.91
CA GLY A 129 -1.86 12.03 -14.74
C GLY A 129 -2.71 10.98 -14.05
N VAL A 130 -2.56 10.82 -12.73
CA VAL A 130 -3.41 9.91 -11.95
C VAL A 130 -4.84 10.46 -11.84
N GLU A 131 -5.02 11.77 -11.62
CA GLU A 131 -6.34 12.42 -11.55
C GLU A 131 -7.09 12.28 -12.89
N GLU A 132 -6.46 12.61 -14.01
CA GLU A 132 -7.05 12.42 -15.35
C GLU A 132 -7.41 10.95 -15.61
N PHE A 133 -6.54 10.02 -15.19
CA PHE A 133 -6.77 8.59 -15.38
C PHE A 133 -8.02 8.10 -14.64
N ILE A 134 -8.27 8.56 -13.41
CA ILE A 134 -9.42 8.12 -12.61
C ILE A 134 -10.74 8.79 -13.00
N GLU A 135 -10.69 9.95 -13.66
CA GLU A 135 -11.89 10.64 -14.14
C GLU A 135 -12.54 9.95 -15.34
N ASP A 136 -11.76 9.23 -16.15
CA ASP A 136 -12.27 8.47 -17.28
C ASP A 136 -12.73 7.05 -16.88
N ILE A 137 -14.04 6.82 -16.92
CA ILE A 137 -14.67 5.52 -16.61
C ILE A 137 -14.14 4.37 -17.49
N ARG A 138 -13.63 4.65 -18.69
CA ARG A 138 -13.06 3.64 -19.59
C ARG A 138 -11.77 3.01 -19.03
N ASN A 139 -11.12 3.68 -18.09
CA ASN A 139 -9.86 3.26 -17.49
C ASN A 139 -10.01 2.30 -16.29
N VAL A 140 -11.24 2.03 -15.82
CA VAL A 140 -11.49 1.20 -14.63
C VAL A 140 -10.82 -0.17 -14.66
N THR A 141 -10.68 -0.76 -15.85
CA THR A 141 -10.05 -2.08 -16.04
C THR A 141 -8.62 -2.02 -16.55
N GLN A 142 -8.11 -0.82 -16.80
CA GLN A 142 -6.79 -0.61 -17.38
C GLN A 142 -5.76 -0.30 -16.28
N PRO A 143 -4.49 -0.68 -16.47
CA PRO A 143 -3.42 -0.20 -15.62
C PRO A 143 -2.96 1.20 -16.05
N PHE A 144 -2.82 2.11 -15.10
CA PHE A 144 -2.23 3.45 -15.32
C PHE A 144 -0.80 3.29 -15.82
N LEU A 145 -0.44 4.02 -16.89
CA LEU A 145 0.85 3.87 -17.59
C LEU A 145 1.18 2.42 -18.00
N GLY A 146 0.16 1.59 -18.23
CA GLY A 146 0.39 0.18 -18.58
C GLY A 146 0.91 -0.69 -17.43
N LYS A 147 1.09 -0.13 -16.23
CA LYS A 147 1.88 -0.76 -15.15
C LYS A 147 1.22 -0.69 -13.77
N TYR A 148 0.54 0.40 -13.44
CA TYR A 148 0.13 0.69 -12.07
C TYR A 148 -1.36 0.47 -11.85
N SER A 149 -1.70 -0.14 -10.72
CA SER A 149 -3.07 -0.09 -10.20
C SER A 149 -3.29 1.21 -9.44
N VAL A 150 -4.41 1.89 -9.70
CA VAL A 150 -4.77 3.14 -9.05
C VAL A 150 -6.04 2.97 -8.22
N SER A 151 -6.03 3.54 -7.02
CA SER A 151 -7.22 3.66 -6.19
C SER A 151 -7.23 5.01 -5.49
N HIS A 152 -8.41 5.49 -5.09
CA HIS A 152 -8.52 6.64 -4.21
C HIS A 152 -9.29 6.30 -2.94
N THR A 153 -9.02 7.05 -1.87
CA THR A 153 -9.84 7.02 -0.66
C THR A 153 -10.48 8.38 -0.45
N SER A 154 -11.80 8.40 -0.36
CA SER A 154 -12.64 9.61 -0.19
C SER A 154 -12.58 10.22 1.21
N GLY A 155 -11.48 10.02 1.95
CA GLY A 155 -11.40 10.22 3.40
C GLY A 155 -12.04 11.51 3.93
N SER A 156 -12.46 11.49 5.20
CA SER A 156 -13.34 12.48 5.85
C SER A 156 -12.92 13.96 5.81
N GLN A 157 -11.70 14.27 5.36
CA GLN A 157 -11.16 15.64 5.29
C GLN A 157 -11.21 16.24 3.87
N GLY A 158 -12.14 15.78 3.02
CA GLY A 158 -12.50 16.42 1.75
C GLY A 158 -11.59 16.10 0.57
N GLN A 159 -10.25 16.10 0.74
CA GLN A 159 -9.32 15.78 -0.36
C GLN A 159 -9.19 14.25 -0.52
N PRO A 160 -9.52 13.66 -1.68
CA PRO A 160 -9.26 12.23 -1.92
C PRO A 160 -7.76 11.92 -1.88
N THR A 161 -7.38 10.83 -1.22
CA THR A 161 -5.98 10.36 -1.28
C THR A 161 -5.82 9.46 -2.49
N LEU A 162 -4.90 9.79 -3.38
CA LEU A 162 -4.50 8.93 -4.49
C LEU A 162 -3.49 7.89 -4.01
N ILE A 163 -3.69 6.63 -4.40
CA ILE A 163 -2.83 5.51 -4.06
C ILE A 163 -2.47 4.78 -5.35
N VAL A 164 -1.17 4.74 -5.64
CA VAL A 164 -0.59 4.07 -6.81
C VAL A 164 0.18 2.85 -6.35
N GLN A 165 -0.09 1.70 -6.93
CA GLN A 165 0.51 0.43 -6.53
C GLN A 165 1.06 -0.29 -7.77
N ASN A 166 2.35 -0.64 -7.73
CA ASN A 166 3.01 -1.55 -8.68
C ASN A 166 3.11 -2.95 -8.13
#